data_AF-A0A6P1EI09-F1
#
_entry.id   AF-A0A6P1EI09-F1
#
_cell.length_a   1.000
_cell.length_b   1.000
_cell.length_c   1.000
_cell.angle_alpha   90.00
_cell.angle_beta   90.00
_cell.angle_gamma   90.00
#
_symmetry.space_group_name_H-M   'P 1'
#
loop_
_entity.id
_entity.type
_entity.pdbx_description
1 polymer ?
#
loop_
_entity_poly.entity_id
_entity_poly.type
_entity_poly.pdbx_seq_one_letter_code
_entity_poly.pdbx_strand_id
1 'polypeptide(L)'
;MSIKTTTLCALLGLLAPAAAMAQDSTAATLSRLLECKLTADQVAAFTDSINAEEITDFAHAGSAASGDAALSLWKSDAPITAWGETSDLVHLSSTTEMLLAFKVTPGQELARGKAIVDRIGGMTPRPDQAAMEETFGWKGMDYRKALSGNRNARVLVDLSYSPGWVTVGCAYGDIL
;
A
#
# COMPACT_ATOMS: atom_id res chain seq x y z
N MET A 1 -67.89 -27.69 -27.40
CA MET A 1 -66.79 -26.82 -27.81
C MET A 1 -66.08 -26.34 -26.55
N SER A 2 -64.81 -26.75 -26.41
CA SER A 2 -63.70 -26.10 -25.71
C SER A 2 -63.64 -25.84 -24.19
N ILE A 3 -62.71 -26.62 -23.60
CA ILE A 3 -61.50 -26.24 -22.84
C ILE A 3 -61.56 -26.27 -21.30
N LYS A 4 -60.82 -27.26 -20.80
CA LYS A 4 -60.34 -27.52 -19.44
C LYS A 4 -59.43 -26.40 -18.93
N THR A 5 -59.46 -26.11 -17.63
CA THR A 5 -58.38 -25.36 -16.96
C THR A 5 -57.77 -26.24 -15.88
N THR A 6 -56.60 -26.80 -16.20
CA THR A 6 -55.73 -27.53 -15.28
C THR A 6 -54.80 -26.49 -14.63
N THR A 7 -54.93 -26.25 -13.34
CA THR A 7 -54.02 -25.35 -12.61
C THR A 7 -52.69 -26.06 -12.38
N LEU A 8 -51.65 -25.60 -13.08
CA LEU A 8 -50.27 -26.05 -12.92
C LEU A 8 -49.66 -25.39 -11.67
N CYS A 9 -49.24 -26.19 -10.68
CA CYS A 9 -48.40 -25.71 -9.58
C CYS A 9 -47.04 -25.25 -10.13
N ALA A 10 -46.75 -23.96 -10.04
CA ALA A 10 -45.43 -23.41 -10.29
C ALA A 10 -44.49 -23.83 -9.14
N LEU A 11 -43.55 -24.73 -9.44
CA LEU A 11 -42.38 -24.97 -8.60
C LEU A 11 -41.57 -23.67 -8.50
N LEU A 12 -41.55 -23.07 -7.31
CA LEU A 12 -40.60 -22.04 -6.94
C LEU A 12 -39.20 -22.67 -6.93
N GLY A 13 -38.44 -22.44 -8.00
CA GLY A 13 -37.01 -22.71 -8.01
C GLY A 13 -36.35 -21.90 -6.91
N LEU A 14 -35.76 -22.60 -5.93
CA LEU A 14 -34.83 -22.00 -4.97
C LEU A 14 -33.61 -21.50 -5.76
N LEU A 15 -33.63 -20.22 -6.13
CA LEU A 15 -32.41 -19.48 -6.44
C LEU A 15 -31.67 -19.31 -5.12
N ALA A 16 -30.73 -20.21 -4.86
CA ALA A 16 -29.72 -20.00 -3.84
C ALA A 16 -29.06 -18.64 -4.11
N PRO A 17 -28.88 -17.76 -3.09
CA PRO A 17 -28.06 -16.59 -3.26
C PRO A 17 -26.64 -17.10 -3.41
N ALA A 18 -26.13 -17.12 -4.64
CA ALA A 18 -24.70 -17.11 -4.86
C ALA A 18 -24.19 -15.83 -4.20
N ALA A 19 -23.65 -15.95 -3.00
CA ALA A 19 -22.87 -14.92 -2.37
C ALA A 19 -21.62 -14.72 -3.23
N ALA A 20 -21.77 -13.92 -4.29
CA ALA A 20 -20.65 -13.30 -4.97
C ALA A 20 -19.97 -12.41 -3.93
N MET A 21 -18.97 -12.94 -3.24
CA MET A 21 -18.05 -12.11 -2.50
C MET A 21 -17.40 -11.20 -3.53
N ALA A 22 -17.77 -9.93 -3.53
CA ALA A 22 -17.09 -8.92 -4.33
C ALA A 22 -15.61 -8.97 -3.94
N GLN A 23 -14.76 -9.41 -4.87
CA GLN A 23 -13.32 -9.36 -4.69
C GLN A 23 -12.94 -7.87 -4.61
N ASP A 24 -12.36 -7.45 -3.49
CA ASP A 24 -11.83 -6.09 -3.36
C ASP A 24 -10.83 -5.87 -4.50
N SER A 25 -10.88 -4.70 -5.15
CA SER A 25 -9.90 -4.37 -6.18
C SER A 25 -8.49 -4.32 -5.59
N THR A 26 -7.47 -4.56 -6.42
CA THR A 26 -6.07 -4.49 -5.99
C THR A 26 -5.74 -3.14 -5.38
N ALA A 27 -6.18 -2.03 -6.00
CA ALA A 27 -5.97 -0.70 -5.45
C ALA A 27 -6.64 -0.48 -4.08
N ALA A 28 -7.82 -1.07 -3.84
CA ALA A 28 -8.49 -1.01 -2.54
C ALA A 28 -7.73 -1.84 -1.48
N THR A 29 -7.23 -3.02 -1.86
CA THR A 29 -6.38 -3.86 -1.00
C THR A 29 -5.07 -3.15 -0.66
N LEU A 30 -4.41 -2.55 -1.64
CA LEU A 30 -3.19 -1.75 -1.46
C LEU A 30 -3.45 -0.54 -0.56
N SER A 31 -4.55 0.20 -0.74
CA SER A 31 -4.92 1.30 0.15
C SER A 31 -5.01 0.85 1.61
N ARG A 32 -5.71 -0.25 1.88
CA ARG A 32 -5.84 -0.82 3.22
C ARG A 32 -4.50 -1.32 3.76
N LEU A 33 -3.68 -1.94 2.92
CA LEU A 33 -2.34 -2.41 3.28
C LEU A 33 -1.47 -1.22 3.71
N LEU A 34 -1.39 -0.19 2.87
CA LEU A 34 -0.58 0.99 3.10
C LEU A 34 -1.00 1.74 4.38
N GLU A 35 -2.29 1.74 4.72
CA GLU A 35 -2.83 2.36 5.94
C GLU A 35 -2.77 1.48 7.21
N CYS A 36 -2.00 0.39 7.20
CA CYS A 36 -1.89 -0.53 8.34
C CYS A 36 -3.20 -1.24 8.75
N LYS A 37 -4.15 -1.41 7.82
CA LYS A 37 -5.50 -1.95 8.10
C LYS A 37 -5.63 -3.44 7.83
N LEU A 38 -4.62 -4.08 7.25
CA LEU A 38 -4.63 -5.53 7.05
C LEU A 38 -4.08 -6.26 8.28
N THR A 39 -4.38 -7.56 8.36
CA THR A 39 -3.74 -8.50 9.29
C THR A 39 -2.47 -9.08 8.66
N ALA A 40 -1.60 -9.69 9.46
CA ALA A 40 -0.40 -10.36 8.94
C ALA A 40 -0.75 -11.44 7.90
N ASP A 41 -1.79 -12.25 8.15
CA ASP A 41 -2.25 -13.30 7.23
C ASP A 41 -2.75 -12.72 5.90
N GLN A 42 -3.46 -11.59 5.94
CA GLN A 42 -3.92 -10.90 4.72
C GLN A 42 -2.76 -10.32 3.91
N VAL A 43 -1.72 -9.82 4.58
CA VAL A 43 -0.51 -9.33 3.91
C VAL A 43 0.26 -10.49 3.29
N ALA A 44 0.42 -11.60 4.02
CA ALA A 44 1.07 -12.80 3.49
C ALA A 44 0.34 -13.32 2.25
N ALA A 45 -0.98 -13.48 2.32
CA ALA A 45 -1.79 -13.93 1.19
C ALA A 45 -1.67 -12.99 -0.02
N PHE A 46 -1.67 -11.66 0.21
CA PHE A 46 -1.51 -10.69 -0.88
C PHE A 46 -0.12 -10.78 -1.53
N THR A 47 0.94 -10.90 -0.72
CA THR A 47 2.31 -11.08 -1.19
C THR A 47 2.49 -12.40 -1.94
N ASP A 48 1.86 -13.48 -1.51
CA ASP A 48 1.85 -14.76 -2.22
C ASP A 48 1.20 -14.63 -3.60
N SER A 49 0.08 -13.92 -3.71
CA SER A 49 -0.56 -13.63 -5.01
C SER A 49 0.28 -12.72 -5.91
N ILE A 50 1.07 -11.78 -5.36
CA ILE A 50 2.06 -11.02 -6.16
C ILE A 50 3.11 -12.00 -6.71
N ASN A 51 3.70 -12.84 -5.86
CA ASN A 51 4.76 -13.77 -6.23
C ASN A 51 4.29 -14.83 -7.23
N ALA A 52 3.02 -15.23 -7.15
CA ALA A 52 2.39 -16.14 -8.09
C ALA A 52 1.90 -15.47 -9.39
N GLU A 53 2.14 -14.16 -9.56
CA GLU A 53 1.70 -13.36 -10.71
C GLU A 53 0.18 -13.39 -10.94
N GLU A 54 -0.60 -13.58 -9.87
CA GLU A 54 -2.07 -13.66 -9.93
C GLU A 54 -2.72 -12.28 -9.98
N ILE A 55 -1.98 -11.22 -9.65
CA ILE A 55 -2.45 -9.84 -9.64
C ILE A 55 -2.01 -9.16 -10.93
N THR A 56 -2.93 -9.08 -11.90
CA THR A 56 -2.61 -8.58 -13.25
C THR A 56 -2.61 -7.06 -13.37
N ASP A 57 -3.27 -6.35 -12.45
CA ASP A 57 -3.41 -4.88 -12.42
C ASP A 57 -2.43 -4.21 -11.44
N PHE A 58 -1.36 -4.93 -11.06
CA PHE A 58 -0.25 -4.44 -10.24
C PHE A 58 1.06 -5.15 -10.61
N ALA A 59 1.99 -4.42 -11.20
CA ALA A 59 3.21 -4.99 -11.78
C ALA A 59 4.45 -4.14 -11.51
N HIS A 60 5.63 -4.73 -11.61
CA HIS A 60 6.89 -4.00 -11.46
C HIS A 60 7.00 -2.89 -12.53
N ALA A 61 7.21 -1.64 -12.11
CA ALA A 61 7.15 -0.46 -12.97
C ALA A 61 8.39 -0.29 -13.89
N GLY A 62 9.44 -1.07 -13.65
CA GLY A 62 10.72 -0.99 -14.34
C GLY A 62 11.56 0.22 -13.91
N SER A 63 12.83 0.24 -14.34
CA SER A 63 13.80 1.26 -13.93
C SER A 63 13.50 2.68 -14.45
N ALA A 64 12.76 2.80 -15.56
CA ALA A 64 12.35 4.09 -16.09
C ALA A 64 11.42 4.86 -15.14
N ALA A 65 10.62 4.16 -14.32
CA ALA A 65 9.71 4.80 -13.38
C ALA A 65 10.45 5.46 -12.20
N SER A 66 11.47 4.77 -11.67
CA SER A 66 12.30 5.25 -10.56
C SER A 66 13.30 6.33 -10.98
N GLY A 67 13.74 6.32 -12.26
CA GLY A 67 14.87 7.13 -12.70
C GLY A 67 16.12 6.72 -11.91
N ASP A 68 16.84 7.70 -11.36
CA ASP A 68 18.04 7.46 -10.55
C ASP A 68 17.73 7.11 -9.09
N ALA A 69 16.45 7.07 -8.69
CA ALA A 69 16.07 6.74 -7.32
C ALA A 69 16.26 5.25 -7.03
N ALA A 70 16.85 4.94 -5.87
CA ALA A 70 16.99 3.58 -5.35
C ALA A 70 15.67 3.03 -4.77
N LEU A 71 14.59 3.07 -5.55
CA LEU A 71 13.28 2.55 -5.18
C LEU A 71 12.91 1.36 -6.09
N SER A 72 12.55 0.22 -5.49
CA SER A 72 11.85 -0.84 -6.22
C SER A 72 10.38 -0.45 -6.33
N LEU A 73 9.97 0.03 -7.50
CA LEU A 73 8.63 0.56 -7.75
C LEU A 73 7.76 -0.46 -8.48
N TRP A 74 6.54 -0.61 -7.97
CA TRP A 74 5.45 -1.33 -8.58
C TRP A 74 4.32 -0.36 -8.88
N LYS A 75 3.63 -0.60 -9.99
CA LYS A 75 2.59 0.25 -10.52
C LYS A 75 1.25 -0.49 -10.52
N SER A 76 0.23 0.13 -9.96
CA SER A 76 -1.16 -0.31 -10.11
C SER A 76 -1.83 0.40 -11.28
N ASP A 77 -2.75 -0.28 -11.97
CA ASP A 77 -3.52 0.33 -13.06
C ASP A 77 -4.49 1.42 -12.56
N ALA A 78 -4.96 1.28 -11.32
CA ALA A 78 -5.84 2.25 -10.67
C ALA A 78 -5.09 3.05 -9.60
N PRO A 79 -5.35 4.37 -9.46
CA PRO A 79 -4.75 5.17 -8.41
C PRO A 79 -5.10 4.66 -7.01
N ILE A 80 -4.08 4.56 -6.16
CA ILE A 80 -4.19 4.15 -4.77
C ILE A 80 -4.21 5.42 -3.92
N THR A 81 -5.17 5.50 -2.99
CA THR A 81 -5.22 6.60 -2.01
C THR A 81 -4.96 6.04 -0.63
N ALA A 82 -3.92 6.54 0.04
CA ALA A 82 -3.53 6.14 1.38
C ALA A 82 -2.91 7.31 2.12
N TRP A 83 -3.20 7.45 3.42
CA TRP A 83 -2.65 8.51 4.27
C TRP A 83 -2.89 9.93 3.74
N GLY A 84 -3.95 10.14 2.94
CA GLY A 84 -4.27 11.41 2.32
C GLY A 84 -3.34 11.81 1.16
N GLU A 85 -2.63 10.84 0.59
CA GLU A 85 -1.86 10.95 -0.66
C GLU A 85 -2.46 10.01 -1.71
N THR A 86 -2.27 10.33 -2.99
CA THR A 86 -2.72 9.52 -4.11
C THR A 86 -1.58 9.26 -5.09
N SER A 87 -1.35 8.00 -5.44
CA SER A 87 -0.40 7.59 -6.47
C SER A 87 -0.77 6.23 -7.04
N ASP A 88 -0.33 5.94 -8.24
CA ASP A 88 -0.35 4.60 -8.84
C ASP A 88 0.92 3.79 -8.52
N LEU A 89 1.88 4.35 -7.77
CA LEU A 89 3.16 3.73 -7.48
C LEU A 89 3.31 3.32 -6.01
N VAL A 90 3.84 2.12 -5.80
CA VAL A 90 4.18 1.56 -4.50
C VAL A 90 5.64 1.13 -4.50
N HIS A 91 6.40 1.59 -3.52
CA HIS A 91 7.72 1.06 -3.22
C HIS A 91 7.59 -0.21 -2.37
N LEU A 92 8.08 -1.33 -2.90
CA LEU A 92 8.21 -2.60 -2.18
C LEU A 92 9.64 -2.71 -1.67
N SER A 93 9.88 -2.35 -0.42
CA SER A 93 11.21 -2.46 0.21
C SER A 93 11.49 -3.86 0.75
N SER A 94 10.42 -4.62 1.08
CA SER A 94 10.48 -6.03 1.45
C SER A 94 9.11 -6.69 1.26
N THR A 95 9.00 -7.99 1.56
CA THR A 95 7.73 -8.73 1.55
C THR A 95 6.73 -8.26 2.61
N THR A 96 7.20 -7.50 3.61
CA THR A 96 6.41 -7.03 4.74
C THR A 96 6.32 -5.51 4.83
N GLU A 97 7.01 -4.79 3.95
CA GLU A 97 6.98 -3.33 3.94
C GLU A 97 6.68 -2.81 2.54
N MET A 98 5.54 -2.12 2.45
CA MET A 98 5.09 -1.47 1.23
C MET A 98 4.74 -0.02 1.56
N LEU A 99 5.19 0.89 0.71
CA LEU A 99 5.03 2.33 0.89
C LEU A 99 4.49 2.95 -0.39
N LEU A 100 3.41 3.73 -0.32
CA LEU A 100 2.97 4.56 -1.43
C LEU A 100 4.11 5.50 -1.79
N ALA A 101 4.55 5.50 -3.04
CA ALA A 101 5.67 6.29 -3.51
C ALA A 101 5.18 7.33 -4.49
N PHE A 102 5.50 8.60 -4.27
CA PHE A 102 5.09 9.66 -5.18
C PHE A 102 6.17 10.72 -5.33
N LYS A 103 6.20 11.31 -6.53
CA LYS A 103 7.11 12.40 -6.85
C LYS A 103 6.59 13.71 -6.25
N VAL A 104 7.53 14.52 -5.80
CA VAL A 104 7.30 15.91 -5.43
C VAL A 104 8.34 16.79 -6.12
N THR A 105 8.13 18.10 -6.09
CA THR A 105 9.15 19.02 -6.60
C THR A 105 10.43 18.91 -5.76
N PRO A 106 11.61 18.77 -6.39
CA PRO A 106 12.87 18.74 -5.65
C PRO A 106 13.04 19.94 -4.70
N GLY A 107 13.47 19.66 -3.48
CA GLY A 107 13.54 20.64 -2.38
C GLY A 107 12.26 20.72 -1.52
N GLN A 108 11.17 20.07 -1.90
CA GLN A 108 9.92 20.03 -1.11
C GLN A 108 9.70 18.70 -0.37
N GLU A 109 10.57 17.71 -0.56
CA GLU A 109 10.41 16.36 -0.03
C GLU A 109 10.27 16.34 1.49
N LEU A 110 11.19 16.99 2.21
CA LEU A 110 11.14 17.06 3.67
C LEU A 110 9.90 17.80 4.17
N ALA A 111 9.52 18.89 3.51
CA ALA A 111 8.32 19.65 3.89
C ALA A 111 7.05 18.80 3.70
N ARG A 112 6.95 18.06 2.58
CA ARG A 112 5.83 17.16 2.31
C ARG A 112 5.82 15.97 3.26
N GLY A 113 6.96 15.32 3.48
CA GLY A 113 7.12 14.24 4.46
C GLY A 113 6.70 14.67 5.87
N LYS A 114 7.12 15.86 6.30
CA LYS A 114 6.74 16.42 7.60
C LYS A 114 5.24 16.69 7.70
N ALA A 115 4.61 17.24 6.66
CA ALA A 115 3.16 17.44 6.65
C ALA A 115 2.39 16.12 6.82
N ILE A 116 2.89 15.03 6.23
CA ILE A 116 2.30 13.69 6.39
C ILE A 116 2.49 13.19 7.81
N VAL A 117 3.71 13.30 8.37
CA VAL A 117 4.01 12.94 9.76
C VAL A 117 3.08 13.66 10.74
N ASP A 118 2.94 14.98 10.58
CA ASP A 118 2.10 15.80 11.45
C ASP A 118 0.61 15.40 11.34
N ARG A 119 0.15 15.02 10.13
CA ARG A 119 -1.22 14.51 9.89
C ARG A 119 -1.46 13.12 10.49
N ILE A 120 -0.50 12.20 10.40
CA ILE A 120 -0.61 10.85 11.01
C ILE A 120 -0.57 10.96 12.55
N GLY A 121 0.27 11.87 13.06
CA GLY A 121 0.40 12.17 14.48
C GLY A 121 1.06 11.06 15.29
N GLY A 122 1.88 11.43 16.28
CA GLY A 122 2.52 10.49 17.19
C GLY A 122 3.59 9.60 16.53
N MET A 123 4.20 10.08 15.44
CA MET A 123 5.37 9.43 14.84
C MET A 123 6.65 10.01 15.44
N THR A 124 7.69 9.17 15.52
CA THR A 124 9.02 9.55 16.00
C THR A 124 10.08 9.17 14.97
N PRO A 125 11.20 9.91 14.87
CA PRO A 125 12.30 9.50 14.01
C PRO A 125 12.85 8.13 14.44
N ARG A 126 13.43 7.38 13.51
CA ARG A 126 14.18 6.15 13.84
C ARG A 126 15.30 6.46 14.85
N PRO A 127 15.59 5.56 15.83
CA PRO A 127 16.49 5.87 16.94
C PRO A 127 17.90 6.31 16.52
N ASP A 128 18.41 5.76 15.43
CA ASP A 128 19.74 5.99 14.88
C ASP A 128 19.76 7.06 13.77
N GLN A 129 18.66 7.80 13.54
CA GLN A 129 18.60 8.80 12.47
C GLN A 129 19.72 9.84 12.60
N ALA A 130 19.92 10.39 13.80
CA ALA A 130 20.98 11.38 14.05
C ALA A 130 22.38 10.80 13.81
N ALA A 131 22.61 9.55 14.21
CA ALA A 131 23.87 8.86 13.98
C ALA A 131 24.10 8.60 12.48
N MET A 132 23.04 8.32 11.72
CA MET A 132 23.09 8.17 10.26
C MET A 132 23.50 9.46 9.56
N GLU A 133 22.92 10.58 9.99
CA GLU A 133 23.26 11.92 9.49
C GLU A 133 24.72 12.27 9.81
N GLU A 134 25.16 12.06 11.05
CA GLU A 134 26.51 12.41 11.52
C GLU A 134 27.60 11.51 10.92
N THR A 135 27.39 10.19 10.92
CA THR A 135 28.43 9.20 10.59
C THR A 135 28.51 8.92 9.09
N PHE A 136 27.35 8.84 8.42
CA PHE A 136 27.26 8.43 7.02
C PHE A 136 26.86 9.58 6.10
N GLY A 137 26.63 10.78 6.63
CA GLY A 137 26.21 11.94 5.84
C GLY A 137 24.83 11.75 5.20
N TRP A 138 24.02 10.82 5.72
CA TRP A 138 22.68 10.57 5.21
C TRP A 138 21.81 11.81 5.41
N LYS A 139 20.94 12.08 4.45
CA LYS A 139 20.02 13.22 4.44
C LYS A 139 18.61 12.72 4.19
N GLY A 140 17.70 13.06 5.09
CA GLY A 140 16.33 12.62 4.95
C GLY A 140 15.51 12.71 6.24
N MET A 141 14.41 11.97 6.25
CA MET A 141 13.64 11.68 7.45
C MET A 141 13.07 10.26 7.35
N ASP A 142 13.19 9.47 8.41
CA ASP A 142 12.55 8.15 8.54
C ASP A 142 11.78 8.15 9.86
N TYR A 143 10.50 8.48 9.78
CA TYR A 143 9.61 8.59 10.93
C TYR A 143 8.71 7.37 10.98
N ARG A 144 8.54 6.83 12.18
CA ARG A 144 7.80 5.60 12.43
C ARG A 144 6.81 5.79 13.57
N LYS A 145 5.72 5.04 13.52
CA LYS A 145 4.75 4.92 14.61
C LYS A 145 4.37 3.47 14.78
N ALA A 146 4.71 2.93 15.95
CA ALA A 146 4.25 1.61 16.34
C ALA A 146 2.73 1.59 16.51
N LEU A 147 2.11 0.56 15.95
CA LEU A 147 0.69 0.26 16.02
C LEU A 147 0.50 -1.14 16.61
N SER A 148 -0.73 -1.47 17.00
CA SER A 148 -1.06 -2.80 17.49
C SER A 148 -0.81 -3.89 16.43
N GLY A 149 -0.47 -5.09 16.89
CA GLY A 149 -0.28 -6.25 16.01
C GLY A 149 1.01 -6.22 15.19
N ASN A 150 2.12 -5.70 15.76
CA ASN A 150 3.44 -5.63 15.12
C ASN A 150 3.44 -4.88 13.77
N ARG A 151 2.72 -3.75 13.73
CA ARG A 151 2.60 -2.89 12.54
C ARG A 151 3.25 -1.55 12.82
N ASN A 152 3.83 -0.95 11.78
CA ASN A 152 4.41 0.39 11.88
C ASN A 152 3.99 1.24 10.69
N ALA A 153 3.35 2.37 10.97
CA ALA A 153 3.25 3.40 9.95
C ALA A 153 4.64 4.02 9.76
N ARG A 154 5.04 4.24 8.51
CA ARG A 154 6.35 4.81 8.16
C ARG A 154 6.18 5.92 7.15
N VAL A 155 6.89 7.03 7.36
CA VAL A 155 7.12 8.09 6.37
C VAL A 155 8.62 8.16 6.15
N LEU A 156 9.05 7.92 4.91
CA LEU A 156 10.45 7.96 4.51
C LEU A 156 10.65 8.96 3.37
N VAL A 157 11.58 9.87 3.60
CA VAL A 157 12.20 10.72 2.60
C VAL A 157 13.69 10.46 2.64
N ASP A 158 14.25 9.95 1.55
CA ASP A 158 15.67 9.71 1.43
C ASP A 158 16.26 10.60 0.34
N LEU A 159 16.84 11.74 0.74
CA LEU A 159 17.45 12.67 -0.21
C LEU A 159 18.80 12.18 -0.73
N SER A 160 19.39 11.17 -0.08
CA SER A 160 20.70 10.63 -0.44
C SER A 160 20.59 9.65 -1.59
N TYR A 161 19.51 8.86 -1.59
CA TYR A 161 19.31 7.75 -2.52
C TYR A 161 18.07 7.89 -3.40
N SER A 162 17.11 8.76 -3.06
CA SER A 162 15.85 8.92 -3.80
C SER A 162 15.35 10.38 -3.81
N PRO A 163 16.19 11.33 -4.28
CA PRO A 163 15.78 12.73 -4.36
C PRO A 163 14.52 12.90 -5.24
N GLY A 164 13.64 13.82 -4.86
CA GLY A 164 12.36 14.05 -5.54
C GLY A 164 11.23 13.10 -5.13
N TRP A 165 11.47 12.16 -4.20
CA TRP A 165 10.46 11.18 -3.78
C TRP A 165 10.10 11.29 -2.31
N VAL A 166 8.83 11.01 -2.02
CA VAL A 166 8.32 10.79 -0.68
C VAL A 166 7.62 9.43 -0.67
N THR A 167 7.83 8.68 0.40
CA THR A 167 7.17 7.39 0.59
C THR A 167 6.44 7.34 1.93
N VAL A 168 5.24 6.75 1.94
CA VAL A 168 4.44 6.56 3.16
C VAL A 168 3.66 5.26 3.10
N GLY A 169 3.65 4.50 4.18
CA GLY A 169 2.86 3.28 4.22
C GLY A 169 3.01 2.52 5.52
N CYS A 170 3.03 1.19 5.41
CA CYS A 170 3.04 0.31 6.55
C CYS A 170 4.07 -0.80 6.42
N ALA A 171 4.75 -1.08 7.51
CA ALA A 171 5.50 -2.31 7.73
C ALA A 171 4.71 -3.27 8.63
N TYR A 172 4.65 -4.55 8.25
CA TYR A 172 3.92 -5.63 8.89
C TYR A 172 4.87 -6.76 9.30
N GLY A 173 5.41 -6.69 10.52
CA GLY A 173 6.44 -7.65 10.97
C GLY A 173 7.81 -7.00 11.19
N ASP A 174 8.65 -7.73 11.91
CA ASP A 174 9.58 -7.27 12.95
C ASP A 174 10.26 -5.91 12.77
N ILE A 175 10.01 -5.01 13.74
CA ILE A 175 11.03 -4.07 14.20
C ILE A 175 12.06 -4.92 14.93
N LEU A 176 13.25 -5.08 14.36
CA LEU A 176 14.45 -5.24 15.18
C LEU A 176 15.05 -3.86 15.43
#